data_AF-S0GF12-F1
#
_entry.id   AF-S0GF12-F1
#
_cell.length_a   1.000
_cell.length_b   1.000
_cell.length_c   1.000
_cell.angle_alpha   90.00
_cell.angle_beta   90.00
_cell.angle_gamma   90.00
#
_symmetry.space_group_name_H-M   'P 1'
#
loop_
_entity.id
_entity.type
_entity.pdbx_description
1 polymer ?
#
loop_
_entity_poly.entity_id
_entity_poly.type
_entity_poly.pdbx_seq_one_letter_code
_entity_poly.pdbx_strand_id
1 'polypeptide(L)'
;MSQPDNKSKRAVIVFNKKGEYVAVIASITQAALIQGVNKKLIYYNCIGKSIMVGNFYFRFYLSELGLTLSDLDNLTVQKYDELYREATE
;
A
#
# COMPACT_ATOMS: atom_id res chain seq x y z
N MET A 1 16.34 18.69 -16.52
CA MET A 1 15.64 17.46 -16.90
C MET A 1 15.12 16.80 -15.63
N SER A 2 13.87 17.07 -15.27
CA SER A 2 13.24 16.45 -14.10
C SER A 2 13.00 14.97 -14.41
N GLN A 3 13.53 14.07 -13.58
CA GLN A 3 13.32 12.63 -13.77
C GLN A 3 11.81 12.33 -13.78
N PRO A 4 11.31 11.48 -14.70
CA PRO A 4 9.91 11.10 -14.71
C PRO A 4 9.61 10.37 -13.40
N ASP A 5 8.64 10.90 -12.67
CA ASP A 5 8.13 10.44 -11.39
C ASP A 5 7.93 8.91 -11.39
N ASN A 6 8.87 8.22 -10.75
CA ASN A 6 8.99 6.77 -10.76
C ASN A 6 7.99 6.09 -9.81
N LYS A 7 6.72 6.51 -9.88
CA LYS A 7 5.61 6.04 -9.03
C LYS A 7 5.52 4.51 -9.01
N SER A 8 5.91 3.86 -10.10
CA SER A 8 5.91 2.40 -10.25
C SER A 8 6.91 1.63 -9.36
N LYS A 9 7.91 2.31 -8.78
CA LYS A 9 8.92 1.73 -7.87
C LYS A 9 8.59 1.91 -6.39
N ARG A 10 7.54 2.66 -6.04
CA ARG A 10 7.20 2.90 -4.62
C ARG A 10 6.66 1.63 -3.97
N ALA A 11 7.18 1.30 -2.79
CA ALA A 11 6.71 0.17 -1.99
C ALA A 11 5.27 0.38 -1.52
N VAL A 12 4.56 -0.74 -1.32
CA VAL A 12 3.18 -0.75 -0.86
C VAL A 12 3.01 -1.66 0.35
N ILE A 13 2.22 -1.21 1.31
CA ILE A 13 1.68 -2.05 2.37
C ILE A 13 0.38 -2.67 1.89
N VAL A 14 0.14 -3.92 2.28
CA VAL A 14 -0.97 -4.76 1.83
C VAL A 14 -1.82 -5.15 3.02
N PHE A 15 -3.13 -4.98 2.88
CA PHE A 15 -4.13 -5.43 3.85
C PHE A 15 -5.04 -6.47 3.21
N ASN A 16 -5.44 -7.48 3.98
CA ASN A 16 -6.38 -8.51 3.53
C ASN A 16 -7.82 -7.96 3.39
N LYS A 17 -8.77 -8.81 2.97
CA LYS A 17 -10.19 -8.42 2.81
C LYS A 17 -10.90 -7.94 4.08
N LYS A 18 -10.35 -8.23 5.27
CA LYS A 18 -10.84 -7.71 6.55
C LYS A 18 -10.24 -6.35 6.89
N GLY A 19 -9.26 -5.89 6.11
CA GLY A 19 -8.54 -4.65 6.35
C GLY A 19 -7.35 -4.79 7.29
N GLU A 20 -6.86 -6.01 7.55
CA GLU A 20 -5.73 -6.26 8.45
C GLU A 20 -4.40 -6.33 7.67
N TYR A 21 -3.31 -5.76 8.20
CA TYR A 21 -1.99 -5.74 7.58
C TYR A 21 -1.40 -7.15 7.45
N VAL A 22 -0.96 -7.51 6.25
CA VAL A 22 -0.42 -8.85 5.96
C VAL A 22 0.95 -8.87 5.28
N ALA A 23 1.36 -7.79 4.59
CA ALA A 23 2.63 -7.77 3.87
C ALA A 23 3.07 -6.37 3.44
N VAL A 24 4.38 -6.20 3.20
CA VAL A 24 4.94 -5.10 2.41
C VAL A 24 5.52 -5.67 1.12
N ILE A 25 5.21 -5.05 -0.01
CA ILE A 25 5.75 -5.40 -1.32
C ILE A 25 6.63 -4.24 -1.80
N ALA A 26 7.84 -4.56 -2.25
CA ALA A 26 8.88 -3.58 -2.55
C ALA A 26 8.51 -2.57 -3.64
N SER A 27 7.52 -2.85 -4.49
CA SER A 27 7.01 -1.88 -5.47
C SER A 27 5.60 -2.15 -5.96
N ILE A 28 4.92 -1.12 -6.47
CA ILE A 28 3.68 -1.24 -7.25
C ILE A 28 3.84 -2.22 -8.41
N THR A 29 4.99 -2.20 -9.10
CA THR A 29 5.27 -3.11 -10.21
C THR A 29 5.24 -4.57 -9.77
N GLN A 30 5.88 -4.87 -8.65
CA GLN A 30 5.93 -6.23 -8.11
C GLN A 30 4.57 -6.65 -7.54
N ALA A 31 3.85 -5.75 -6.87
CA ALA A 31 2.49 -6.02 -6.39
C ALA A 31 1.54 -6.35 -7.55
N ALA A 32 1.60 -5.60 -8.65
CA ALA A 32 0.80 -5.85 -9.84
C ALA A 32 1.14 -7.21 -10.49
N LEU A 33 2.43 -7.58 -10.53
CA LEU A 33 2.90 -8.89 -10.99
C LEU A 33 2.34 -10.04 -10.12
N ILE A 34 2.45 -9.92 -8.80
CA ILE A 34 1.96 -10.92 -7.84
C ILE A 34 0.44 -11.08 -7.96
N GLN A 35 -0.29 -9.98 -8.11
CA GLN A 35 -1.75 -9.98 -8.22
C GLN A 35 -2.26 -10.34 -9.63
N GLY A 36 -1.38 -10.39 -10.65
CA GLY A 36 -1.79 -10.64 -12.03
C GLY A 36 -2.63 -9.52 -12.65
N VAL A 37 -2.38 -8.26 -12.25
CA VAL A 37 -3.18 -7.09 -12.65
C VAL A 37 -2.34 -5.96 -13.26
N ASN A 38 -3.01 -4.95 -13.81
CA ASN A 38 -2.33 -3.75 -14.28
C ASN A 38 -1.84 -2.87 -13.10
N LYS A 39 -0.62 -2.32 -13.20
CA LYS A 39 -0.03 -1.39 -12.22
C LYS A 39 -0.94 -0.21 -11.85
N LYS A 40 -1.75 0.28 -12.80
CA LYS A 40 -2.71 1.37 -12.57
C LYS A 40 -3.75 1.01 -11.51
N LEU A 41 -4.17 -0.25 -11.43
CA LEU A 41 -5.16 -0.70 -10.45
C LEU A 41 -4.59 -0.65 -9.02
N ILE A 42 -3.34 -1.09 -8.84
CA ILE A 42 -2.63 -0.98 -7.56
C ILE A 42 -2.48 0.50 -7.17
N TYR A 43 -2.05 1.35 -8.11
CA TYR A 43 -1.91 2.79 -7.86
C TYR A 43 -3.25 3.44 -7.47
N TYR A 44 -4.32 3.16 -8.21
CA TYR A 44 -5.67 3.68 -7.91
C TYR A 44 -6.18 3.24 -6.54
N ASN A 45 -5.85 2.03 -6.12
CA ASN A 45 -6.21 1.59 -4.78
C ASN A 45 -5.42 2.33 -3.69
N CYS A 46 -4.13 2.58 -3.91
CA CYS A 46 -3.30 3.37 -2.99
C CYS A 46 -3.80 4.80 -2.79
N ILE A 47 -4.42 5.40 -3.81
CA ILE A 47 -4.96 6.78 -3.75
C ILE A 47 -6.48 6.83 -3.53
N GLY A 48 -7.11 5.70 -3.16
CA GLY A 48 -8.54 5.65 -2.85
C GLY A 48 -9.48 5.79 -4.05
N LYS A 49 -8.99 5.69 -5.30
CA LYS A 49 -9.83 5.68 -6.52
C LYS A 49 -10.48 4.32 -6.80
N SER A 50 -10.06 3.27 -6.11
CA SER A 50 -10.71 1.97 -6.11
C SER A 50 -10.72 1.40 -4.70
N ILE A 51 -11.74 0.58 -4.38
CA ILE A 51 -11.93 0.03 -3.03
C ILE A 51 -10.94 -1.12 -2.76
N MET A 52 -10.85 -2.11 -3.66
CA MET A 52 -9.97 -3.28 -3.52
C MET A 52 -9.40 -3.73 -4.86
N VAL A 53 -8.31 -4.49 -4.80
CA VAL A 53 -7.72 -5.23 -5.93
C VAL A 53 -7.42 -6.66 -5.48
N GLY A 54 -8.05 -7.66 -6.10
CA GLY A 54 -7.78 -9.07 -5.78
C GLY A 54 -8.08 -9.47 -4.33
N ASN A 55 -9.10 -8.88 -3.69
CA ASN A 55 -9.43 -9.03 -2.26
C ASN A 55 -8.42 -8.41 -1.28
N PHE A 56 -7.52 -7.55 -1.76
CA PHE A 56 -6.59 -6.81 -0.92
C PHE A 56 -6.80 -5.31 -1.05
N TYR A 57 -6.42 -4.59 0.01
CA TYR A 57 -6.22 -3.15 0.00
C TYR A 57 -4.72 -2.87 -0.04
N PHE A 58 -4.36 -1.81 -0.73
CA PHE A 58 -2.99 -1.34 -0.90
C PHE A 58 -2.94 0.11 -0.45
N ARG A 59 -1.89 0.44 0.30
CA ARG A 59 -1.48 1.83 0.57
C ARG A 59 -0.02 1.98 0.24
N PHE A 60 0.39 3.23 0.01
CA PHE A 60 1.82 3.50 -0.07
C PHE A 60 2.46 3.23 1.27
N TYR A 61 3.56 2.47 1.25
CA TYR A 61 4.35 2.25 2.44
C TYR A 61 5.00 3.58 2.88
N LEU A 62 4.98 3.84 4.19
CA LEU A 62 5.58 4.99 4.84
C LEU A 62 6.60 4.48 5.86
N SER A 63 7.89 4.73 5.61
CA SER A 63 9.01 4.19 6.39
C SER A 63 9.04 4.72 7.83
N GLU A 64 8.53 5.93 8.02
CA GLU A 64 8.50 6.70 9.26
C GLU A 64 7.63 6.03 10.33
N LEU A 65 6.69 5.17 9.91
CA LEU A 65 5.82 4.42 10.82
C LEU A 65 6.53 3.23 11.50
N GLY A 66 7.73 2.84 11.04
CA GLY A 66 8.56 1.85 11.74
C GLY A 66 7.89 0.49 11.95
N LEU A 67 7.06 0.03 11.00
CA LEU A 67 6.28 -1.20 11.13
C LEU A 67 7.16 -2.42 11.39
N THR A 68 6.69 -3.28 12.29
CA THR A 68 7.33 -4.50 12.76
C THR A 68 6.49 -5.74 12.43
N LEU A 69 7.01 -6.93 12.74
CA LEU A 69 6.24 -8.17 12.61
C LEU A 69 5.06 -8.24 13.58
N SER A 70 5.11 -7.52 14.71
CA SER A 70 4.01 -7.49 15.69
C SER A 70 2.77 -6.76 15.17
N ASP A 71 2.92 -5.93 14.14
CA ASP A 71 1.81 -5.20 13.53
C ASP A 71 0.99 -6.08 12.57
N LEU A 72 1.53 -7.22 12.13
CA LEU A 72 0.81 -8.17 11.28
C LEU A 72 -0.48 -8.61 11.98
N ASP A 73 -1.58 -8.59 11.24
CA ASP A 73 -2.95 -8.84 11.69
C ASP A 73 -3.49 -7.89 12.78
N ASN A 74 -2.66 -6.99 13.34
CA ASN A 74 -3.04 -6.04 14.39
C ASN A 74 -3.24 -4.61 13.88
N LEU A 75 -2.56 -4.22 12.79
CA LEU A 75 -2.71 -2.91 12.16
C LEU A 75 -3.83 -2.96 11.11
N THR A 76 -4.86 -2.15 11.30
CA THR A 76 -5.96 -2.02 10.34
C THR A 76 -5.69 -0.94 9.30
N VAL A 77 -6.32 -1.06 8.12
CA VAL A 77 -6.23 -0.06 7.05
C VAL A 77 -6.74 1.31 7.52
N GLN A 78 -7.79 1.36 8.35
CA GLN A 78 -8.30 2.59 8.92
C GLN A 78 -7.27 3.24 9.83
N LYS A 79 -6.64 2.45 10.72
CA LYS A 79 -5.62 2.98 11.62
C LYS A 79 -4.38 3.44 10.85
N TYR A 80 -3.99 2.70 9.82
CA TYR A 80 -2.90 3.12 8.93
C TYR A 80 -3.22 4.44 8.20
N ASP A 81 -4.45 4.62 7.71
CA ASP A 81 -4.89 5.85 7.04
C ASP A 81 -4.93 7.07 8.00
N GLU A 82 -5.16 6.85 9.30
CA GLU A 82 -4.98 7.89 10.34
C GLU A 82 -3.50 8.25 10.51
N LEU A 83 -2.64 7.26 10.77
CA LEU A 83 -1.21 7.46 10.98
C LEU A 83 -0.52 8.10 9.76
N TYR A 84 -0.93 7.72 8.55
CA TYR A 84 -0.39 8.29 7.32
C TYR A 84 -0.73 9.78 7.19
N ARG A 85 -1.94 10.19 7.60
CA ARG A 85 -2.34 11.61 7.59
C ARG A 85 -1.54 12.41 8.62
N GLU A 86 -1.47 11.93 9.86
CA GLU A 86 -0.71 12.56 10.94
C GLU A 86 0.77 12.77 10.60
N ALA A 87 1.37 11.85 9.84
CA ALA A 87 2.77 11.93 9.44
C ALA A 87 3.03 12.78 8.17
N THR A 88 1.98 13.24 7.47
CA THR A 88 2.11 14.01 6.22
C THR A 88 1.50 15.41 6.28
N GLU A 89 0.93 15.79 7.43
CA GLU A 89 0.56 17.16 7.82
C GLU A 89 1.76 17.90 8.45
#